data_AF-A0A832TBW8-F1
#
_entry.id   AF-A0A832TBW8-F1
#
_cell.length_a   1.000
_cell.length_b   1.000
_cell.length_c   1.000
_cell.angle_alpha   90.00
_cell.angle_beta   90.00
_cell.angle_gamma   90.00
#
_symmetry.space_group_name_H-M   'P 1'
#
loop_
_entity.id
_entity.type
_entity.pdbx_description
1 polymer ?
#
loop_
_entity_poly.entity_id
_entity_poly.type
_entity_poly.pdbx_seq_one_letter_code
_entity_poly.pdbx_strand_id
1 'polypeptide(L)'
;MIIGIGKSPLSYFVWKYMSEYIYNPLYPYPLFYDAKRDLLTSKLAYIDYLRRLQIKRNEVKIAVYPDYVLPHESRVNLSLLKSIEFIVPIHSLEKDITIVEELQEMGFKVYYGYASDKRYRSYTLSEFLSIKGRKWYLGISTMREFEEALRYNFDGIDITGYLLGNHKIRKDSERLKRRVEELIIKVKQKRITDFIGKSY
;
A
#
# COMPACT_ATOMS: atom_id res chain seq x y z
N MET A 1 10.55 -4.09 1.15
CA MET A 1 9.52 -3.24 1.78
C MET A 1 9.50 -1.83 1.20
N ILE A 2 8.40 -1.48 0.54
CA ILE A 2 8.02 -0.13 0.08
C ILE A 2 7.16 0.56 1.16
N ILE A 3 7.18 1.90 1.24
CA ILE A 3 6.31 2.70 2.12
C ILE A 3 5.42 3.61 1.27
N GLY A 4 4.14 3.27 1.17
CA GLY A 4 3.10 4.10 0.58
C GLY A 4 2.57 5.15 1.55
N ILE A 5 2.27 6.34 1.04
CA ILE A 5 1.65 7.42 1.82
C ILE A 5 0.50 7.99 1.01
N GLY A 6 -0.74 7.71 1.44
CA GLY A 6 -1.95 8.19 0.80
C GLY A 6 -2.11 9.72 0.84
N LYS A 7 -3.12 10.23 0.13
CA LYS A 7 -3.37 11.68 -0.02
C LYS A 7 -3.60 12.36 1.34
N SER A 8 -2.60 13.09 1.82
CA SER A 8 -2.62 13.72 3.15
C SER A 8 -1.56 14.82 3.26
N PRO A 9 -1.57 15.67 4.30
CA PRO A 9 -0.47 16.63 4.55
C PRO A 9 0.91 15.96 4.60
N LEU A 10 0.98 14.70 5.04
CA LEU A 10 2.23 13.94 5.09
C LEU A 10 2.80 13.66 3.69
N SER A 11 1.96 13.37 2.69
CA SER A 11 2.47 13.15 1.33
C SER A 11 3.14 14.39 0.77
N TYR A 12 2.54 15.58 0.99
CA TYR A 12 3.14 16.86 0.59
C TYR A 12 4.43 17.17 1.36
N PHE A 13 4.46 16.87 2.66
CA PHE A 13 5.66 17.03 3.48
C PHE A 13 6.83 16.22 2.93
N VAL A 14 6.60 14.95 2.60
CA VAL A 14 7.63 14.05 2.04
C VAL A 14 8.13 14.57 0.69
N TRP A 15 7.23 15.00 -0.19
CA TRP A 15 7.61 15.63 -1.47
C TRP A 15 8.53 16.82 -1.28
N LYS A 16 8.23 17.68 -0.30
CA LYS A 16 8.95 18.94 -0.10
C LYS A 16 10.30 18.77 0.60
N TYR A 17 10.41 17.86 1.57
CA TYR A 17 11.55 17.83 2.49
C TYR A 17 12.34 16.52 2.49
N MET A 18 11.89 15.51 1.73
CA MET A 18 12.44 14.16 1.75
C MET A 18 12.45 13.53 0.33
N SER A 19 12.70 14.35 -0.68
CA SER A 19 12.63 13.95 -2.09
C SER A 19 13.67 12.89 -2.47
N GLU A 20 14.79 12.83 -1.75
CA GLU A 20 15.87 11.86 -1.91
C GLU A 20 15.45 10.42 -1.57
N TYR A 21 14.36 10.24 -0.83
CA TYR A 21 13.81 8.93 -0.48
C TYR A 21 12.63 8.51 -1.36
N ILE A 22 12.21 9.36 -2.30
CA ILE A 22 11.10 9.08 -3.21
C ILE A 22 11.53 8.03 -4.23
N TYR A 23 10.62 7.12 -4.57
CA TYR A 23 10.88 5.89 -5.34
C TYR A 23 11.74 4.85 -4.61
N ASN A 24 12.39 5.19 -3.49
CA ASN A 24 13.07 4.21 -2.64
C ASN A 24 13.41 4.74 -1.22
N PRO A 25 12.69 4.33 -0.16
CA PRO A 25 11.53 3.43 -0.14
C PRO A 25 10.18 4.15 -0.19
N LEU A 26 10.13 5.49 -0.25
CA LEU A 26 8.89 6.26 -0.10
C LEU A 26 8.15 6.45 -1.42
N TYR A 27 6.84 6.23 -1.38
CA TYR A 27 5.90 6.46 -2.48
C TYR A 27 4.75 7.34 -1.95
N PRO A 28 4.95 8.67 -1.87
CA PRO A 28 3.87 9.58 -1.51
C PRO A 28 2.84 9.71 -2.63
N TYR A 29 1.59 10.03 -2.27
CA TYR A 29 0.56 10.40 -3.26
C TYR A 29 1.10 11.50 -4.19
N PRO A 30 0.94 11.37 -5.52
CA PRO A 30 0.13 10.36 -6.23
C PRO A 30 0.86 9.08 -6.67
N LEU A 31 2.15 8.88 -6.36
CA LEU A 31 2.86 7.63 -6.72
C LEU A 31 2.21 6.39 -6.09
N PHE A 32 1.73 6.55 -4.85
CA PHE A 32 0.83 5.63 -4.17
C PHE A 32 -0.59 6.21 -4.20
N TYR A 33 -1.45 5.63 -5.03
CA TYR A 33 -2.82 6.07 -5.22
C TYR A 33 -3.77 5.27 -4.34
N ASP A 34 -3.95 5.75 -3.11
CA ASP A 34 -4.99 5.31 -2.18
C ASP A 34 -6.04 6.42 -2.06
N ALA A 35 -6.98 6.43 -3.00
CA ALA A 35 -8.13 7.33 -2.98
C ALA A 35 -9.42 6.57 -2.67
N LYS A 36 -9.40 5.72 -1.62
CA LYS A 36 -10.58 4.94 -1.19
C LYS A 36 -11.84 5.79 -0.99
N ARG A 37 -11.71 7.07 -0.63
CA ARG A 37 -12.86 7.99 -0.52
C ARG A 37 -13.64 8.14 -1.82
N ASP A 38 -12.97 8.06 -2.96
CA ASP A 38 -13.63 8.17 -4.28
C ASP A 38 -14.57 6.96 -4.49
N LEU A 39 -14.24 5.80 -3.93
CA LEU A 39 -15.00 4.55 -4.03
C LEU A 39 -16.27 4.51 -3.15
N LEU A 40 -16.41 5.43 -2.19
CA LEU A 40 -17.50 5.40 -1.20
C LEU A 40 -18.79 6.12 -1.66
N THR A 41 -18.81 6.66 -2.88
CA THR A 41 -19.89 7.56 -3.33
C THR A 41 -21.06 6.83 -4.00
N SER A 42 -20.82 5.68 -4.66
CA SER A 42 -21.87 4.84 -5.26
C SER A 42 -21.32 3.46 -5.62
N LYS A 43 -22.20 2.50 -5.94
CA LYS A 43 -21.81 1.17 -6.46
C LYS A 43 -20.99 1.23 -7.75
N LEU A 44 -21.07 2.32 -8.52
CA LEU A 44 -20.35 2.48 -9.79
C LEU A 44 -19.13 3.40 -9.67
N ALA A 45 -18.83 3.89 -8.46
CA ALA A 45 -17.72 4.81 -8.23
C ALA A 45 -16.35 4.22 -8.59
N TYR A 46 -16.23 2.88 -8.60
CA TYR A 46 -15.03 2.20 -9.07
C TYR A 46 -14.71 2.49 -10.54
N ILE A 47 -15.72 2.73 -11.40
CA ILE A 47 -15.52 3.03 -12.82
C ILE A 47 -14.76 4.35 -12.96
N ASP A 48 -15.21 5.38 -12.24
CA ASP A 48 -14.58 6.69 -12.26
C ASP A 48 -13.19 6.67 -11.62
N TYR A 49 -13.02 5.87 -10.56
CA TYR A 49 -11.71 5.62 -9.97
C TYR A 49 -10.72 5.01 -10.98
N LEU A 50 -11.11 3.95 -11.67
CA LEU A 50 -10.26 3.29 -12.68
C LEU A 50 -9.98 4.20 -13.88
N ARG A 51 -10.95 5.01 -14.31
CA ARG A 51 -10.74 6.03 -15.37
C ARG A 51 -9.76 7.11 -14.94
N ARG A 52 -9.81 7.57 -13.69
CA ARG A 52 -8.83 8.52 -13.14
C ARG A 52 -7.42 7.91 -13.11
N LEU A 53 -7.30 6.63 -12.75
CA LEU A 53 -6.03 5.92 -12.84
C LEU A 53 -5.51 5.86 -14.29
N GLN A 54 -6.38 5.66 -15.29
CA GLN A 54 -5.96 5.65 -16.70
C GLN A 54 -5.37 7.01 -17.10
N ILE A 55 -5.97 8.12 -16.66
CA ILE A 55 -5.44 9.47 -16.91
C ILE A 55 -4.07 9.64 -16.22
N LYS A 56 -3.91 9.11 -15.01
CA LYS A 56 -2.68 9.25 -14.19
C LYS A 56 -1.67 8.11 -14.35
N ARG A 57 -1.85 7.21 -15.32
CA ARG A 57 -1.08 5.95 -15.45
C ARG A 57 0.44 6.09 -15.59
N ASN A 58 0.90 7.27 -16.02
CA ASN A 58 2.33 7.57 -16.16
C ASN A 58 2.95 8.06 -14.82
N GLU A 59 2.12 8.63 -13.95
CA GLU A 59 2.49 9.19 -12.65
C GLU A 59 2.40 8.12 -11.55
N VAL A 60 1.25 7.44 -11.46
CA VAL A 60 0.97 6.42 -10.43
C VAL A 60 1.85 5.19 -10.66
N LYS A 61 2.42 4.64 -9.58
CA LYS A 61 3.20 3.39 -9.61
C LYS A 61 2.50 2.25 -8.89
N ILE A 62 1.81 2.57 -7.80
CA ILE A 62 1.10 1.60 -6.98
C ILE A 62 -0.29 2.17 -6.68
N ALA A 63 -1.34 1.38 -6.83
CA ALA A 63 -2.70 1.79 -6.51
C ALA A 63 -3.43 0.72 -5.70
N VAL A 64 -4.32 1.16 -4.82
CA VAL A 64 -5.25 0.24 -4.16
C VAL A 64 -6.36 -0.10 -5.14
N TYR A 65 -6.61 -1.37 -5.38
CA TYR A 65 -7.66 -1.80 -6.28
C TYR A 65 -9.04 -1.69 -5.59
N PRO A 66 -10.14 -1.39 -6.31
CA PRO A 66 -11.47 -1.29 -5.71
C PRO A 66 -11.92 -2.58 -5.04
N ASP A 67 -12.49 -2.45 -3.84
CA ASP A 67 -13.00 -3.59 -3.07
C ASP A 67 -14.15 -4.28 -3.85
N TYR A 68 -14.12 -5.62 -3.89
CA TYR A 68 -15.19 -6.48 -4.47
C TYR A 68 -15.49 -6.31 -5.97
N VAL A 69 -14.60 -5.69 -6.75
CA VAL A 69 -14.80 -5.53 -8.21
C VAL A 69 -14.00 -6.58 -8.96
N LEU A 70 -14.64 -7.61 -9.49
CA LEU A 70 -13.92 -8.58 -10.30
C LEU A 70 -13.36 -7.91 -11.57
N PRO A 71 -12.11 -8.19 -11.96
CA PRO A 71 -11.48 -7.58 -13.14
C PRO A 71 -12.33 -7.70 -14.41
N HIS A 72 -12.95 -8.85 -14.66
CA HIS A 72 -13.84 -9.06 -15.79
C HIS A 72 -15.14 -8.24 -15.72
N GLU A 73 -15.55 -7.79 -14.53
CA GLU A 73 -16.74 -6.95 -14.31
C GLU A 73 -16.44 -5.44 -14.25
N SER A 74 -15.17 -5.05 -14.33
CA SER A 74 -14.70 -3.68 -14.07
C SER A 74 -15.21 -2.61 -15.05
N ARG A 75 -15.86 -2.99 -16.16
CA ARG A 75 -16.44 -2.08 -17.18
C ARG A 75 -15.49 -0.99 -17.70
N VAL A 76 -14.18 -1.17 -17.50
CA VAL A 76 -13.12 -0.24 -17.86
C VAL A 76 -11.99 -1.07 -18.47
N ASN A 77 -11.35 -0.54 -19.52
CA ASN A 77 -10.21 -1.23 -20.14
C ASN A 77 -8.99 -1.22 -19.20
N LEU A 78 -8.84 -2.29 -18.40
CA LEU A 78 -7.75 -2.43 -17.45
C LEU A 78 -6.37 -2.52 -18.13
N SER A 79 -6.27 -2.96 -19.38
CA SER A 79 -4.96 -3.10 -20.07
C SER A 79 -4.14 -1.79 -20.09
N LEU A 80 -4.80 -0.63 -20.08
CA LEU A 80 -4.16 0.68 -20.00
C LEU A 80 -3.48 0.98 -18.66
N LEU A 81 -3.68 0.13 -17.64
CA LEU A 81 -3.16 0.28 -16.29
C LEU A 81 -1.98 -0.66 -16.00
N LYS A 82 -1.45 -1.39 -16.99
CA LYS A 82 -0.41 -2.41 -16.79
C LYS A 82 0.90 -1.90 -16.19
N SER A 83 1.17 -0.59 -16.28
CA SER A 83 2.32 0.05 -15.64
C SER A 83 2.15 0.24 -14.13
N ILE A 84 0.94 0.05 -13.59
CA ILE A 84 0.61 0.23 -12.18
C ILE A 84 0.59 -1.14 -11.49
N GLU A 85 1.24 -1.24 -10.34
CA GLU A 85 1.09 -2.40 -9.44
C GLU A 85 -0.15 -2.22 -8.57
N PHE A 86 -0.98 -3.25 -8.46
CA PHE A 86 -2.20 -3.18 -7.66
C PHE A 86 -2.02 -3.82 -6.29
N ILE A 87 -2.63 -3.22 -5.27
CA ILE A 87 -2.85 -3.86 -3.98
C ILE A 87 -4.33 -4.19 -3.91
N VAL A 88 -4.66 -5.47 -3.80
CA VAL A 88 -6.05 -5.91 -3.62
C VAL A 88 -6.30 -6.08 -2.12
N PRO A 89 -7.17 -5.29 -1.49
CA PRO A 89 -7.55 -5.49 -0.10
C PRO A 89 -8.26 -6.84 0.04
N ILE A 90 -7.71 -7.73 0.87
CA ILE A 90 -8.29 -9.04 1.12
C ILE A 90 -9.14 -8.93 2.39
N HIS A 91 -10.46 -9.01 2.24
CA HIS A 91 -11.42 -9.04 3.35
C HIS A 91 -11.81 -10.48 3.70
N SER A 92 -11.88 -11.35 2.71
CA SER A 92 -12.07 -12.80 2.83
C SER A 92 -11.09 -13.55 1.94
N LEU A 93 -10.38 -14.54 2.48
CA LEU A 93 -9.46 -15.37 1.70
C LEU A 93 -10.19 -16.12 0.57
N GLU A 94 -11.39 -16.61 0.83
CA GLU A 94 -12.15 -17.41 -0.14
C GLU A 94 -12.63 -16.61 -1.36
N LYS A 95 -12.90 -15.31 -1.19
CA LYS A 95 -13.56 -14.49 -2.22
C LYS A 95 -12.59 -13.56 -2.93
N ASP A 96 -11.73 -12.90 -2.16
CA ASP A 96 -10.93 -11.79 -2.70
C ASP A 96 -9.62 -12.27 -3.33
N ILE A 97 -9.22 -13.53 -3.10
CA ILE A 97 -8.08 -14.15 -3.80
C ILE A 97 -8.37 -14.25 -5.30
N THR A 98 -9.60 -14.53 -5.71
CA THR A 98 -9.97 -14.60 -7.14
C THR A 98 -9.73 -13.27 -7.86
N ILE A 99 -9.94 -12.13 -7.20
CA ILE A 99 -9.62 -10.81 -7.77
C ILE A 99 -8.11 -10.71 -8.07
N VAL A 100 -7.27 -11.22 -7.16
CA VAL A 100 -5.81 -11.22 -7.35
C VAL A 100 -5.42 -12.14 -8.51
N GLU A 101 -5.96 -13.34 -8.56
CA GLU A 101 -5.69 -14.34 -9.61
C GLU A 101 -6.06 -13.79 -10.99
N GLU A 102 -7.26 -13.25 -11.16
CA GLU A 102 -7.69 -12.65 -12.43
C GLU A 102 -6.79 -11.49 -12.86
N LEU A 103 -6.41 -10.59 -11.94
CA LEU A 103 -5.47 -9.51 -12.26
C LEU A 103 -4.10 -10.08 -12.69
N GLN A 104 -3.61 -11.10 -12.00
CA GLN A 104 -2.34 -11.74 -12.34
C GLN A 104 -2.40 -12.44 -13.70
N GLU A 105 -3.47 -13.15 -14.01
CA GLU A 105 -3.72 -13.79 -15.32
C GLU A 105 -3.74 -12.76 -16.46
N MET A 106 -4.32 -11.59 -16.21
CA MET A 106 -4.26 -10.51 -17.18
C MET A 106 -2.82 -9.98 -17.36
N GLY A 107 -1.89 -10.28 -16.45
CA GLY A 107 -0.49 -9.84 -16.46
C GLY A 107 -0.18 -8.64 -15.54
N PHE A 108 -0.99 -8.38 -14.51
CA PHE A 108 -0.69 -7.34 -13.52
C PHE A 108 0.29 -7.84 -12.46
N LYS A 109 1.10 -6.92 -11.94
CA LYS A 109 1.81 -7.13 -10.69
C LYS A 109 0.86 -6.79 -9.54
N VAL A 110 0.61 -7.76 -8.66
CA VAL A 110 -0.38 -7.63 -7.59
C VAL A 110 0.23 -7.94 -6.23
N TYR A 111 -0.19 -7.18 -5.22
CA TYR A 111 0.02 -7.49 -3.82
C TYR A 111 -1.29 -7.92 -3.18
N TYR A 112 -1.23 -8.94 -2.33
CA TYR A 112 -2.29 -9.25 -1.37
C TYR A 112 -2.24 -8.20 -0.26
N GLY A 113 -3.35 -7.49 -0.04
CA GLY A 113 -3.46 -6.43 0.97
C GLY A 113 -4.04 -6.95 2.29
N TYR A 114 -3.23 -6.95 3.34
CA TYR A 114 -3.63 -7.28 4.71
C TYR A 114 -4.15 -6.05 5.43
N ALA A 115 -5.42 -6.04 5.85
CA ALA A 115 -5.95 -4.96 6.66
C ALA A 115 -5.46 -5.03 8.12
N SER A 116 -4.87 -3.94 8.62
CA SER A 116 -4.41 -3.81 10.01
C SER A 116 -5.54 -4.10 11.01
N ASP A 117 -6.68 -3.45 10.80
CA ASP A 117 -7.86 -3.56 11.64
C ASP A 117 -8.67 -4.81 11.30
N LYS A 118 -8.81 -5.70 12.31
CA LYS A 118 -9.53 -6.97 12.21
C LYS A 118 -10.98 -6.80 11.75
N ARG A 119 -11.63 -5.65 11.99
CA ARG A 119 -13.01 -5.40 11.56
C ARG A 119 -13.18 -5.47 10.04
N TYR A 120 -12.10 -5.32 9.27
CA TYR A 120 -12.10 -5.40 7.82
C TYR A 120 -11.61 -6.75 7.29
N ARG A 121 -11.52 -7.81 8.09
CA ARG A 121 -11.13 -9.14 7.59
C ARG A 121 -11.71 -10.29 8.40
N SER A 122 -12.01 -11.41 7.74
CA SER A 122 -12.54 -12.63 8.37
C SER A 122 -11.48 -13.65 8.78
N TYR A 123 -10.21 -13.36 8.55
CA TYR A 123 -9.08 -14.28 8.76
C TYR A 123 -8.03 -13.69 9.71
N THR A 124 -7.13 -14.51 10.24
CA THR A 124 -5.99 -14.15 11.11
C THR A 124 -4.74 -13.78 10.31
N LEU A 125 -3.76 -13.14 10.96
CA LEU A 125 -2.46 -12.89 10.31
C LEU A 125 -1.79 -14.18 9.84
N SER A 126 -1.83 -15.24 10.65
CA SER A 126 -1.20 -16.53 10.31
C SER A 126 -1.80 -17.13 9.04
N GLU A 127 -3.13 -17.11 8.92
CA GLU A 127 -3.81 -17.57 7.71
C GLU A 127 -3.42 -16.73 6.49
N PHE A 128 -3.35 -15.39 6.63
CA PHE A 128 -2.89 -14.52 5.56
C PHE A 128 -1.44 -14.78 5.13
N LEU A 129 -0.56 -15.04 6.09
CA LEU A 129 0.86 -15.29 5.81
C LEU A 129 1.09 -16.59 5.04
N SER A 130 0.15 -17.54 5.08
CA SER A 130 0.19 -18.78 4.31
C SER A 130 0.05 -18.55 2.79
N ILE A 131 -0.51 -17.42 2.38
CA ILE A 131 -0.67 -17.04 0.98
C ILE A 131 0.70 -16.84 0.33
N LYS A 132 0.95 -17.49 -0.81
CA LYS A 132 2.18 -17.28 -1.59
C LYS A 132 2.04 -16.03 -2.45
N GLY A 133 3.09 -15.22 -2.49
CA GLY A 133 3.13 -13.98 -3.30
C GLY A 133 3.40 -12.73 -2.46
N ARG A 134 3.33 -11.59 -3.14
CA ARG A 134 3.72 -10.28 -2.60
C ARG A 134 2.67 -9.77 -1.62
N LYS A 135 3.10 -9.32 -0.44
CA LYS A 135 2.20 -8.91 0.65
C LYS A 135 2.32 -7.43 0.93
N TRP A 136 1.19 -6.78 1.12
CA TRP A 136 1.10 -5.38 1.51
C TRP A 136 0.35 -5.23 2.83
N TYR A 137 0.90 -4.50 3.79
CA TYR A 137 0.25 -4.23 5.08
C TYR A 137 -0.47 -2.88 5.00
N LEU A 138 -1.80 -2.92 4.99
CA LEU A 138 -2.66 -1.76 4.79
C LEU A 138 -2.92 -1.01 6.10
N GLY A 139 -2.79 0.32 6.06
CA GLY A 139 -3.28 1.22 7.11
C GLY A 139 -2.51 1.18 8.43
N ILE A 140 -1.18 1.03 8.40
CA ILE A 140 -0.35 1.01 9.61
C ILE A 140 -0.45 2.35 10.33
N SER A 141 -0.85 2.30 11.60
CA SER A 141 -1.10 3.48 12.43
C SER A 141 -0.30 3.48 13.74
N THR A 142 0.39 2.38 14.05
CA THR A 142 1.18 2.22 15.27
C THR A 142 2.54 1.59 14.98
N MET A 143 3.53 1.88 15.85
CA MET A 143 4.86 1.26 15.73
C MET A 143 4.79 -0.26 15.89
N ARG A 144 3.84 -0.78 16.68
CA ARG A 144 3.65 -2.22 16.84
C ARG A 144 3.32 -2.90 15.50
N GLU A 145 2.38 -2.34 14.75
CA GLU A 145 2.02 -2.83 13.41
C GLU A 145 3.18 -2.70 12.42
N PHE A 146 3.95 -1.62 12.50
CA PHE A 146 5.14 -1.43 11.67
C PHE A 146 6.20 -2.52 11.93
N GLU A 147 6.51 -2.79 13.21
CA GLU A 147 7.43 -3.87 13.59
C GLU A 147 6.89 -5.26 13.21
N GLU A 148 5.56 -5.46 13.29
CA GLU A 148 4.91 -6.68 12.82
C GLU A 148 5.11 -6.88 11.31
N ALA A 149 4.89 -5.84 10.51
CA ALA A 149 5.12 -5.88 9.06
C ALA A 149 6.59 -6.20 8.71
N LEU A 150 7.54 -5.61 9.45
CA LEU A 150 8.97 -5.91 9.29
C LEU A 150 9.29 -7.36 9.64
N ARG A 151 8.80 -7.84 10.79
CA ARG A 151 9.04 -9.21 11.27
C ARG A 151 8.57 -10.25 10.27
N TYR A 152 7.40 -10.04 9.67
CA TYR A 152 6.79 -10.96 8.71
C TYR A 152 7.14 -10.66 7.25
N ASN A 153 8.16 -9.83 7.01
CA ASN A 153 8.74 -9.58 5.70
C ASN A 153 7.73 -9.11 4.63
N PHE A 154 6.82 -8.20 4.99
CA PHE A 154 5.92 -7.61 4.01
C PHE A 154 6.69 -6.86 2.91
N ASP A 155 6.23 -6.98 1.66
CA ASP A 155 6.86 -6.35 0.50
C ASP A 155 6.59 -4.85 0.43
N GLY A 156 5.46 -4.41 0.98
CA GLY A 156 5.11 -3.02 1.14
C GLY A 156 4.16 -2.78 2.30
N ILE A 157 4.06 -1.53 2.69
CA ILE A 157 3.15 -1.02 3.72
C ILE A 157 2.61 0.32 3.27
N ASP A 158 1.45 0.72 3.77
CA ASP A 158 1.08 2.14 3.81
C ASP A 158 0.86 2.59 5.24
N ILE A 159 1.27 3.83 5.49
CA ILE A 159 1.28 4.41 6.82
C ILE A 159 0.29 5.56 6.90
N THR A 160 -0.39 5.66 8.04
CA THR A 160 -1.18 6.83 8.38
C THR A 160 -0.32 7.82 9.16
N GLY A 161 -0.73 9.09 9.21
CA GLY A 161 -0.05 10.09 10.03
C GLY A 161 0.00 9.71 11.52
N TYR A 162 -0.90 8.86 12.01
CA TYR A 162 -0.92 8.44 13.42
C TYR A 162 0.33 7.66 13.83
N LEU A 163 0.95 6.93 12.89
CA LEU A 163 2.22 6.25 13.13
C LEU A 163 3.32 7.22 13.58
N LEU A 164 3.29 8.45 13.05
CA LEU A 164 4.31 9.48 13.28
C LEU A 164 4.03 10.32 14.53
N GLY A 165 3.06 9.94 15.35
CA GLY A 165 2.74 10.57 16.61
C GLY A 165 1.48 11.44 16.57
N ASN A 166 1.20 12.12 17.68
CA ASN A 166 0.00 12.92 17.85
C ASN A 166 0.01 14.20 17.00
N HIS A 167 -1.12 14.92 16.99
CA HIS A 167 -1.28 16.14 16.19
C HIS A 167 -0.23 17.23 16.49
N LYS A 168 0.23 17.37 17.74
CA LYS A 168 1.27 18.35 18.10
C LYS A 168 2.62 17.99 17.47
N ILE A 169 3.02 16.71 17.54
CA ILE A 169 4.26 16.23 16.93
C ILE A 169 4.22 16.42 15.41
N ARG A 170 3.09 16.13 14.77
CA ARG A 170 2.94 16.28 13.31
C ARG A 170 3.00 17.72 12.79
N LYS A 171 2.93 18.71 13.66
CA LYS A 171 3.12 20.14 13.31
C LYS A 171 4.57 20.58 13.40
N ASP A 172 5.42 19.83 14.11
CA ASP A 172 6.86 20.07 14.20
C ASP A 172 7.54 19.34 13.02
N SER A 173 7.97 20.10 12.02
CA SER A 173 8.56 19.55 10.79
C SER A 173 9.84 18.78 11.05
N GLU A 174 10.67 19.21 12.00
CA GLU A 174 11.94 18.56 12.30
C GLU A 174 11.72 17.23 13.00
N ARG A 175 10.81 17.19 13.99
CA ARG A 175 10.42 15.93 14.63
C ARG A 175 9.73 14.98 13.66
N LEU A 176 8.88 15.50 12.79
CA LEU A 176 8.20 14.69 11.77
C LEU A 176 9.22 14.07 10.80
N LYS A 177 10.19 14.86 10.33
CA LYS A 177 11.29 14.39 9.46
C LYS A 177 12.04 13.24 10.12
N ARG A 178 12.52 13.43 11.35
CA ARG A 178 13.27 12.40 12.09
C ARG A 178 12.48 11.10 12.24
N ARG A 179 11.18 11.18 12.53
CA ARG A 179 10.33 9.97 12.63
C ARG A 179 10.19 9.24 11.31
N VAL A 180 10.08 9.94 10.19
CA VAL A 180 10.04 9.29 8.87
C VAL A 180 11.41 8.67 8.55
N GLU A 181 12.51 9.35 8.87
CA GLU A 181 13.87 8.81 8.70
C GLU A 181 14.12 7.55 9.53
N GLU A 182 13.65 7.51 10.78
CA GLU A 182 13.71 6.31 11.63
C GLU A 182 13.01 5.10 10.99
N LEU A 183 11.83 5.30 10.39
CA LEU A 183 11.12 4.25 9.66
C LEU A 183 11.92 3.78 8.44
N ILE A 184 12.48 4.72 7.66
CA ILE A 184 13.30 4.41 6.49
C ILE A 184 14.53 3.60 6.89
N ILE A 185 15.21 3.99 7.96
CA ILE A 185 16.41 3.29 8.46
C ILE A 185 16.06 1.86 8.84
N LYS A 186 14.97 1.64 9.59
CA LYS A 186 14.51 0.29 9.95
C LYS A 186 14.20 -0.56 8.72
N VAL A 187 13.54 0.01 7.71
CA VAL A 187 13.29 -0.67 6.42
C VAL A 187 14.61 -1.03 5.71
N LYS A 188 15.58 -0.11 5.66
CA LYS A 188 16.88 -0.35 5.01
C LYS A 188 17.69 -1.41 5.74
N GLN A 189 17.76 -1.35 7.08
CA GLN A 189 18.44 -2.35 7.91
C GLN A 189 17.86 -3.74 7.69
N LYS A 190 16.53 -3.86 7.69
CA LYS A 190 15.85 -5.14 7.43
C LYS A 190 16.22 -5.73 6.08
N ARG A 191 16.26 -4.92 5.01
CA ARG A 191 16.70 -5.37 3.67
C ARG A 191 18.14 -5.92 3.68
N ILE A 192 19.05 -5.31 4.43
CA ILE A 192 20.43 -5.78 4.56
C ILE A 192 20.48 -7.12 5.28
N THR A 193 19.79 -7.25 6.42
CA THR A 193 19.72 -8.52 7.17
C THR A 193 19.17 -9.65 6.31
N ASP A 194 18.10 -9.39 5.54
CA ASP A 194 17.49 -10.39 4.66
C ASP A 194 18.39 -10.79 3.48
N PHE A 195 19.24 -9.88 3.00
CA PHE A 195 20.21 -10.18 1.93
C PHE A 195 21.34 -11.08 2.45
N ILE A 196 21.90 -10.77 3.62
CA ILE A 196 22.98 -11.54 4.23
C ILE A 196 22.48 -12.93 4.66
N GLY A 197 21.29 -13.02 5.24
CA GLY A 197 20.70 -14.28 5.71
C GLY A 197 20.29 -15.26 4.60
N LYS A 198 20.19 -14.80 3.34
CA LYS A 198 19.91 -15.65 2.17
C LYS A 198 21.18 -16.19 1.47
N SER A 199 22.36 -15.80 1.95
CA SER A 199 23.65 -16.17 1.34
C SER A 199 24.29 -17.40 1.98
N TYR A 200 23.51 -18.22 2.70
CA TYR A 200 23.95 -19.45 3.36
C TYR A 200 22.98 -20.60 3.05
#